data_AF-A0A1E3QRF2-F1
#
_entry.id   AF-A0A1E3QRF2-F1
#
_cell.length_a   1.000
_cell.length_b   1.000
_cell.length_c   1.000
_cell.angle_alpha   90.00
_cell.angle_beta   90.00
_cell.angle_gamma   90.00
#
_symmetry.space_group_name_H-M   'P 1'
#
loop_
_entity.id
_entity.type
_entity.pdbx_description
1 polymer ?
#
loop_
_entity_poly.entity_id
_entity_poly.type
_entity_poly.pdbx_seq_one_letter_code
_entity_poly.pdbx_strand_id
1 'polypeptide(L)'
;RSYPPVLEMLESNTNKALFAEYADDVPRHLAQLEAANGISVQLIDMQPEIKWYMRPYLLDFLSETHYSLRLQPQTYFLAWSIIDRYCSKRVVFKKHYQLVGCTALLIAAKYEDKKSRVPTLQDLVHLTRQTYDETMFMQMERHILTTLEWSLGQPTYEECLQLAISTSVDFNQLTPVKKHRPNGESMLTSLTEMGRFFCEIALYDKSFLHFPVSLVAIAANSLASQMLDIPSTAARLQHIIAHFYLQSARDSYTHDDEFFFEDEENCAPRVTGAFLSGFNEDALLSIKKITLLFMTSLTSVSEFVQRKYQELGVCQVINQYIHRNAFLLKPVLET
;
A
#
# COMPACT_ATOMS: atom_id res chain seq x y z
N ARG A 1 -8.17 34.38 2.78
CA ARG A 1 -6.95 35.06 2.28
C ARG A 1 -6.14 34.01 1.53
N SER A 2 -5.72 34.27 0.28
CA SER A 2 -4.83 33.35 -0.43
C SER A 2 -3.48 33.31 0.29
N TYR A 3 -2.91 32.11 0.42
CA TYR A 3 -1.58 31.95 0.99
C TYR A 3 -0.55 32.62 0.05
N PRO A 4 0.44 33.39 0.55
CA PRO A 4 1.42 34.03 -0.32
C PRO A 4 2.29 32.99 -1.06
N PRO A 5 2.42 33.07 -2.38
CA PRO A 5 3.10 32.04 -3.18
C PRO A 5 4.61 31.94 -2.89
N VAL A 6 5.24 33.07 -2.49
CA VAL A 6 6.66 33.08 -2.10
C VAL A 6 6.89 32.30 -0.81
N LEU A 7 5.97 32.40 0.17
CA LEU A 7 6.05 31.63 1.40
C LEU A 7 5.83 30.15 1.12
N GLU A 8 4.87 29.79 0.26
CA GLU A 8 4.64 28.41 -0.16
C GLU A 8 5.88 27.77 -0.81
N MET A 9 6.57 28.53 -1.67
CA MET A 9 7.80 28.08 -2.32
C MET A 9 8.93 27.87 -1.30
N LEU A 10 9.12 28.83 -0.38
CA LEU A 10 10.15 28.73 0.66
C LEU A 10 9.88 27.52 1.56
N GLU A 11 8.63 27.34 2.01
CA GLU A 11 8.20 26.18 2.79
C GLU A 11 8.42 24.86 2.05
N SER A 12 8.09 24.81 0.75
CA SER A 12 8.32 23.61 -0.06
C SER A 12 9.80 23.25 -0.13
N ASN A 13 10.68 24.24 -0.32
CA ASN A 13 12.12 24.03 -0.38
C ASN A 13 12.71 23.61 0.97
N THR A 14 12.28 24.24 2.07
CA THR A 14 12.73 23.83 3.41
C THR A 14 12.23 22.44 3.75
N ASN A 15 10.99 22.09 3.38
CA ASN A 15 10.45 20.76 3.57
C ASN A 15 11.25 19.73 2.77
N LYS A 16 11.61 20.01 1.52
CA LYS A 16 12.47 19.12 0.71
C LYS A 16 13.83 18.90 1.36
N ALA A 17 14.46 19.94 1.88
CA ALA A 17 15.75 19.82 2.57
C ALA A 17 15.64 18.97 3.84
N LEU A 18 14.56 19.15 4.62
CA LEU A 18 14.27 18.32 5.79
C LEU A 18 14.02 16.85 5.40
N PHE A 19 13.22 16.60 4.36
CA PHE A 19 12.98 15.23 3.88
C PHE A 19 14.25 14.54 3.38
N ALA A 20 15.17 15.30 2.77
CA ALA A 20 16.44 14.76 2.29
C ALA A 20 17.32 14.25 3.44
N GLU A 21 17.26 14.86 4.62
CA GLU A 21 17.99 14.41 5.81
C GLU A 21 17.56 13.00 6.25
N TYR A 22 16.26 12.69 6.15
CA TYR A 22 15.69 11.41 6.57
C TYR A 22 15.42 10.45 5.40
N ALA A 23 15.94 10.75 4.20
CA ALA A 23 15.64 10.00 2.98
C ALA A 23 16.01 8.51 3.08
N ASP A 24 17.11 8.21 3.78
CA ASP A 24 17.58 6.84 3.99
C ASP A 24 16.99 6.20 5.27
N ASP A 25 16.65 7.02 6.26
CA ASP A 25 16.17 6.54 7.56
C ASP A 25 14.72 6.09 7.53
N VAL A 26 13.86 6.82 6.80
CA VAL A 26 12.42 6.50 6.70
C VAL A 26 12.21 5.12 6.07
N PRO A 27 12.81 4.79 4.91
CA PRO A 27 12.69 3.44 4.36
C PRO A 27 13.31 2.40 5.30
N ARG A 28 14.47 2.65 5.90
CA ARG A 28 15.07 1.70 6.85
C ARG A 28 14.14 1.38 8.02
N HIS A 29 13.46 2.38 8.56
CA HIS A 29 12.50 2.20 9.64
C HIS A 29 11.27 1.42 9.19
N LEU A 30 10.68 1.77 8.04
CA LEU A 30 9.54 1.07 7.46
C LEU A 30 9.84 -0.42 7.22
N ALA A 31 11.08 -0.76 6.89
CA ALA A 31 11.53 -2.14 6.74
C ALA A 31 11.49 -2.95 8.02
N GLN A 32 11.97 -2.34 9.11
CA GLN A 32 11.96 -2.96 10.42
C GLN A 32 10.51 -3.19 10.87
N LEU A 33 9.62 -2.24 10.58
CA LEU A 33 8.19 -2.38 10.85
C LEU A 33 7.52 -3.47 10.01
N GLU A 34 7.89 -3.61 8.74
CA GLU A 34 7.39 -4.67 7.85
C GLU A 34 7.81 -6.06 8.36
N ALA A 35 9.08 -6.21 8.75
CA ALA A 35 9.63 -7.47 9.24
C ALA A 35 9.07 -7.87 10.60
N ALA A 36 8.81 -6.91 11.50
CA ALA A 36 8.40 -7.20 12.87
C ALA A 36 6.94 -7.71 13.02
N ASN A 37 6.07 -7.41 12.07
CA ASN A 37 4.61 -7.48 12.28
C ASN A 37 3.86 -8.13 11.10
N GLY A 38 4.47 -9.15 10.50
CA GLY A 38 3.87 -9.93 9.41
C GLY A 38 2.52 -10.57 9.78
N ILE A 39 1.57 -10.53 8.84
CA ILE A 39 0.26 -11.17 8.96
C ILE A 39 0.44 -12.68 8.77
N SER A 40 -0.01 -13.49 9.73
CA SER A 40 -0.01 -14.94 9.57
C SER A 40 -1.28 -15.43 8.87
N VAL A 41 -1.18 -15.66 7.56
CA VAL A 41 -2.28 -16.20 6.72
C VAL A 41 -2.75 -17.57 7.24
N GLN A 42 -1.82 -18.40 7.73
CA GLN A 42 -2.13 -19.71 8.28
C GLN A 42 -3.05 -19.63 9.51
N LEU A 43 -2.88 -18.62 10.37
CA LEU A 43 -3.77 -18.42 11.52
C LEU A 43 -5.16 -17.94 11.10
N ILE A 44 -5.26 -17.18 10.01
CA ILE A 44 -6.55 -16.79 9.43
C ILE A 44 -7.26 -18.01 8.81
N ASP A 45 -6.52 -18.92 8.16
CA ASP A 45 -7.06 -20.19 7.64
C ASP A 45 -7.68 -21.06 8.75
N MET A 46 -7.17 -20.97 9.97
CA MET A 46 -7.65 -21.72 11.15
C MET A 46 -8.95 -21.15 11.77
N GLN A 47 -9.53 -20.08 11.21
CA GLN A 47 -10.78 -19.52 11.70
C GLN A 47 -11.95 -20.52 11.54
N PRO A 48 -12.74 -20.75 12.60
CA PRO A 48 -13.84 -21.71 12.55
C PRO A 48 -14.94 -21.26 11.59
N GLU A 49 -15.37 -19.99 11.68
CA GLU A 49 -16.51 -19.46 10.91
C GLU A 49 -16.12 -18.59 9.71
N ILE A 50 -15.06 -17.80 9.82
CA ILE A 50 -14.65 -16.91 8.73
C ILE A 50 -13.96 -17.73 7.63
N LYS A 51 -14.36 -17.49 6.39
CA LYS A 51 -13.80 -18.12 5.19
C LYS A 51 -13.42 -17.05 4.18
N TRP A 52 -12.42 -17.33 3.34
CA TRP A 52 -11.90 -16.36 2.37
C TRP A 52 -12.94 -15.81 1.39
N TYR A 53 -13.93 -16.62 0.99
CA TYR A 53 -15.02 -16.13 0.14
C TYR A 53 -15.88 -15.03 0.81
N MET A 54 -15.83 -14.90 2.15
CA MET A 54 -16.53 -13.83 2.88
C MET A 54 -15.81 -12.49 2.80
N ARG A 55 -14.49 -12.49 2.52
CA ARG A 55 -13.64 -11.29 2.51
C ARG A 55 -14.07 -10.29 1.44
N PRO A 56 -14.30 -10.66 0.16
CA PRO A 56 -14.79 -9.74 -0.86
C PRO A 56 -16.06 -8.97 -0.44
N TYR A 57 -17.02 -9.63 0.21
CA TYR A 57 -18.24 -8.96 0.67
C TYR A 57 -17.98 -7.88 1.73
N LEU A 58 -17.07 -8.15 2.68
CA LEU A 58 -16.67 -7.14 3.65
C LEU A 58 -15.89 -6.01 2.97
N LEU A 59 -15.07 -6.34 1.99
CA LEU A 59 -14.28 -5.39 1.21
C LEU A 59 -15.17 -4.43 0.41
N ASP A 60 -16.12 -4.94 -0.37
CA ASP A 60 -17.06 -4.10 -1.10
C ASP A 60 -17.81 -3.16 -0.14
N PHE A 61 -18.33 -3.70 0.97
CA PHE A 61 -19.03 -2.90 1.99
C PHE A 61 -18.13 -1.82 2.63
N LEU A 62 -16.90 -2.15 3.02
CA LEU A 62 -15.97 -1.18 3.62
C LEU A 62 -15.47 -0.16 2.60
N SER A 63 -15.32 -0.54 1.34
CA SER A 63 -14.93 0.38 0.27
C SER A 63 -16.04 1.40 -0.02
N GLU A 64 -17.31 0.95 -0.07
CA GLU A 64 -18.48 1.83 -0.11
C GLU A 64 -18.53 2.77 1.10
N THR A 65 -18.33 2.22 2.30
CA THR A 65 -18.38 2.98 3.55
C THR A 65 -17.27 4.04 3.58
N HIS A 66 -16.03 3.65 3.26
CA HIS A 66 -14.87 4.53 3.15
C HIS A 66 -15.11 5.69 2.18
N TYR A 67 -15.65 5.37 1.00
CA TYR A 67 -15.98 6.36 -0.03
C TYR A 67 -17.06 7.34 0.46
N SER A 68 -18.12 6.83 1.11
CA SER A 68 -19.21 7.67 1.65
C SER A 68 -18.73 8.64 2.73
N LEU A 69 -17.79 8.20 3.57
CA LEU A 69 -17.17 8.99 4.64
C LEU A 69 -16.08 9.95 4.13
N ARG A 70 -15.68 9.84 2.86
CA ARG A 70 -14.62 10.66 2.24
C ARG A 70 -13.30 10.63 3.01
N LEU A 71 -12.96 9.46 3.53
CA LEU A 71 -11.72 9.19 4.25
C LEU A 71 -10.53 9.12 3.27
N GLN A 72 -9.32 9.26 3.79
CA GLN A 72 -8.10 9.15 2.99
C GLN A 72 -7.81 7.69 2.59
N PRO A 73 -7.14 7.44 1.45
CA PRO A 73 -6.71 6.09 1.07
C PRO A 73 -5.85 5.39 2.14
N GLN A 74 -4.96 6.14 2.81
CA GLN A 74 -4.13 5.67 3.92
C GLN A 74 -4.99 4.97 4.99
N THR A 75 -6.09 5.63 5.40
CA THR A 75 -7.06 5.12 6.37
C THR A 75 -7.65 3.76 5.95
N TYR A 76 -7.93 3.58 4.67
CA TYR A 76 -8.52 2.34 4.15
C TYR A 76 -7.54 1.15 4.24
N PHE A 77 -6.31 1.35 3.79
CA PHE A 77 -5.29 0.29 3.83
C PHE A 77 -4.87 -0.03 5.27
N LEU A 78 -4.79 0.97 6.15
CA LEU A 78 -4.54 0.75 7.57
C LEU A 78 -5.67 -0.06 8.22
N ALA A 79 -6.94 0.24 7.89
CA ALA A 79 -8.08 -0.51 8.41
C ALA A 79 -7.99 -2.00 8.04
N TRP A 80 -7.62 -2.32 6.79
CA TRP A 80 -7.42 -3.71 6.36
C TRP A 80 -6.26 -4.40 7.06
N SER A 81 -5.14 -3.71 7.26
CA SER A 81 -4.02 -4.22 8.07
C SER A 81 -4.45 -4.54 9.51
N ILE A 82 -5.31 -3.70 10.12
CA ILE A 82 -5.87 -3.94 11.44
C ILE A 82 -6.78 -5.17 11.44
N ILE A 83 -7.69 -5.30 10.45
CA ILE A 83 -8.61 -6.44 10.34
C ILE A 83 -7.82 -7.75 10.23
N ASP A 84 -6.83 -7.81 9.33
CA ASP A 84 -6.08 -9.04 9.06
C ASP A 84 -5.23 -9.47 10.25
N ARG A 85 -4.54 -8.52 10.90
CA ARG A 85 -3.78 -8.82 12.12
C ARG A 85 -4.70 -9.26 13.26
N TYR A 86 -5.86 -8.62 13.43
CA TYR A 86 -6.83 -9.01 14.46
C TYR A 86 -7.37 -10.42 14.20
N CYS A 87 -7.73 -10.75 12.95
CA CYS A 87 -8.17 -12.08 12.55
C CYS A 87 -7.08 -13.15 12.68
N SER A 88 -5.78 -12.79 12.62
CA SER A 88 -4.71 -13.75 12.90
C SER A 88 -4.53 -14.06 14.40
N LYS A 89 -4.96 -13.17 15.30
CA LYS A 89 -4.74 -13.30 16.76
C LYS A 89 -6.00 -13.69 17.56
N ARG A 90 -7.19 -13.49 17.00
CA ARG A 90 -8.48 -13.74 17.69
C ARG A 90 -9.48 -14.42 16.78
N VAL A 91 -10.27 -15.33 17.36
CA VAL A 91 -11.39 -15.95 16.67
C VAL A 91 -12.50 -14.91 16.47
N VAL A 92 -12.94 -14.75 15.22
CA VAL A 92 -14.02 -13.85 14.85
C VAL A 92 -15.22 -14.65 14.40
N PHE A 93 -16.38 -14.35 14.97
CA PHE A 93 -17.65 -14.95 14.54
C PHE A 93 -18.22 -14.20 13.35
N LYS A 94 -18.89 -14.91 12.44
CA LYS A 94 -19.48 -14.34 11.21
C LYS A 94 -20.36 -13.12 11.50
N LYS A 95 -21.16 -13.19 12.56
CA LYS A 95 -22.06 -12.11 13.00
C LYS A 95 -21.35 -10.83 13.45
N HIS A 96 -20.06 -10.91 13.81
CA HIS A 96 -19.26 -9.77 14.26
C HIS A 96 -18.23 -9.32 13.22
N TYR A 97 -18.14 -9.99 12.06
CA TYR A 97 -17.12 -9.66 11.06
C TYR A 97 -17.29 -8.23 10.51
N GLN A 98 -18.53 -7.80 10.27
CA GLN A 98 -18.83 -6.43 9.88
C GLN A 98 -18.53 -5.42 10.99
N LEU A 99 -18.85 -5.75 12.26
CA LEU A 99 -18.49 -4.92 13.42
C LEU A 99 -16.99 -4.70 13.53
N VAL A 100 -16.19 -5.77 13.37
CA VAL A 100 -14.71 -5.68 13.36
C VAL A 100 -14.25 -4.76 12.22
N GLY A 101 -14.80 -4.92 11.02
CA GLY A 101 -14.46 -4.09 9.86
C GLY A 101 -14.73 -2.60 10.08
N CYS A 102 -15.95 -2.25 10.50
CA CYS A 102 -16.33 -0.86 10.78
C CYS A 102 -15.51 -0.26 11.93
N THR A 103 -15.23 -1.05 12.98
CA THR A 103 -14.44 -0.59 14.13
C THR A 103 -12.97 -0.39 13.74
N ALA A 104 -12.40 -1.27 12.92
CA ALA A 104 -11.06 -1.10 12.38
C ALA A 104 -10.95 0.17 11.52
N LEU A 105 -11.99 0.46 10.70
CA LEU A 105 -12.06 1.70 9.92
C LEU A 105 -12.14 2.94 10.82
N LEU A 106 -12.87 2.88 11.95
CA LEU A 106 -12.90 3.95 12.94
C LEU A 106 -11.53 4.20 13.57
N ILE A 107 -10.85 3.12 13.99
CA ILE A 107 -9.51 3.20 14.59
C ILE A 107 -8.53 3.82 13.59
N ALA A 108 -8.52 3.32 12.35
CA ALA A 108 -7.67 3.85 11.30
C ALA A 108 -7.98 5.34 11.01
N ALA A 109 -9.26 5.73 10.99
CA ALA A 109 -9.65 7.11 10.76
C ALA A 109 -9.18 8.03 11.89
N LYS A 110 -9.25 7.58 13.15
CA LYS A 110 -8.70 8.31 14.30
C LYS A 110 -7.17 8.45 14.23
N TYR A 111 -6.48 7.52 13.59
CA TYR A 111 -5.02 7.48 13.48
C TYR A 111 -4.50 8.35 12.32
N GLU A 112 -5.09 8.22 11.12
CA GLU A 112 -4.60 8.86 9.88
C GLU A 112 -5.34 10.17 9.52
N ASP A 113 -6.65 10.22 9.78
CA ASP A 113 -7.50 11.26 9.21
C ASP A 113 -7.62 12.49 10.11
N LYS A 114 -7.99 13.61 9.48
CA LYS A 114 -8.25 14.84 10.23
C LYS A 114 -9.46 14.62 11.13
N LYS A 115 -9.43 15.16 12.35
CA LYS A 115 -10.53 15.09 13.32
C LYS A 115 -11.92 15.43 12.73
N SER A 116 -11.99 16.34 11.77
CA SER A 116 -13.25 16.74 11.11
C SER A 116 -13.84 15.67 10.16
N ARG A 117 -13.05 14.67 9.76
CA ARG A 117 -13.46 13.57 8.87
C ARG A 117 -13.65 12.25 9.60
N VAL A 118 -13.20 12.16 10.85
CA VAL A 118 -13.37 10.95 11.66
C VAL A 118 -14.87 10.74 11.90
N PRO A 119 -15.44 9.59 11.52
CA PRO A 119 -16.85 9.30 11.73
C PRO A 119 -17.16 9.20 13.23
N THR A 120 -18.38 9.59 13.59
CA THR A 120 -18.89 9.37 14.95
C THR A 120 -19.39 7.93 15.10
N LEU A 121 -19.59 7.49 16.36
CA LEU A 121 -20.20 6.17 16.61
C LEU A 121 -21.61 6.08 16.03
N GLN A 122 -22.37 7.18 16.06
CA GLN A 122 -23.72 7.25 15.48
C GLN A 122 -23.70 7.04 13.97
N ASP A 123 -22.72 7.61 13.27
CA ASP A 123 -22.55 7.40 11.83
C ASP A 123 -22.35 5.92 11.51
N LEU A 124 -21.52 5.21 12.29
CA LEU A 124 -21.27 3.78 12.11
C LEU A 124 -22.49 2.91 12.43
N VAL A 125 -23.24 3.25 13.48
CA VAL A 125 -24.52 2.58 13.79
C VAL A 125 -25.50 2.76 12.63
N HIS A 126 -25.56 3.95 12.03
CA HIS A 126 -26.41 4.21 10.87
C HIS A 126 -25.97 3.45 9.63
N LEU A 127 -24.66 3.44 9.32
CA LEU A 127 -24.07 2.72 8.19
C LEU A 127 -24.29 1.20 8.27
N THR A 128 -24.28 0.65 9.49
CA THR A 128 -24.57 -0.77 9.73
C THR A 128 -26.07 -1.07 9.88
N ARG A 129 -26.94 -0.11 9.52
CA ARG A 129 -28.41 -0.23 9.61
C ARG A 129 -28.90 -0.65 11.00
N GLN A 130 -28.28 -0.12 12.05
CA GLN A 130 -28.60 -0.40 13.45
C GLN A 130 -28.46 -1.88 13.84
N THR A 131 -27.61 -2.63 13.13
CA THR A 131 -27.30 -4.03 13.48
C THR A 131 -26.48 -4.11 14.78
N TYR A 132 -25.75 -3.05 15.11
CA TYR A 132 -24.89 -2.95 16.30
C TYR A 132 -25.14 -1.65 17.05
N ASP A 133 -25.00 -1.70 18.37
CA ASP A 133 -25.10 -0.52 19.24
C ASP A 133 -23.74 0.18 19.41
N GLU A 134 -23.76 1.46 19.79
CA GLU A 134 -22.53 2.23 20.10
C GLU A 134 -21.64 1.54 21.14
N THR A 135 -22.26 0.85 22.11
CA THR A 135 -21.55 0.11 23.15
C THR A 135 -20.75 -1.06 22.59
N MET A 136 -21.26 -1.74 21.55
CA MET A 136 -20.54 -2.80 20.87
C MET A 136 -19.32 -2.26 20.12
N PHE A 137 -19.44 -1.11 19.47
CA PHE A 137 -18.30 -0.44 18.83
C PHE A 137 -17.23 -0.05 19.83
N MET A 138 -17.59 0.54 20.99
CA MET A 138 -16.64 0.90 22.04
C MET A 138 -15.91 -0.33 22.62
N GLN A 139 -16.64 -1.43 22.85
CA GLN A 139 -16.06 -2.67 23.34
C GLN A 139 -15.13 -3.30 22.31
N MET A 140 -15.55 -3.34 21.04
CA MET A 140 -14.75 -3.87 19.95
C MET A 140 -13.48 -3.04 19.74
N GLU A 141 -13.57 -1.70 19.84
CA GLU A 141 -12.43 -0.80 19.68
C GLU A 141 -11.35 -1.12 20.73
N ARG A 142 -11.76 -1.19 22.00
CA ARG A 142 -10.86 -1.56 23.09
C ARG A 142 -10.26 -2.95 22.89
N HIS A 143 -11.06 -3.91 22.43
CA HIS A 143 -10.60 -5.29 22.24
C HIS A 143 -9.60 -5.42 21.09
N ILE A 144 -9.82 -4.74 19.96
CA ILE A 144 -8.87 -4.68 18.84
C ILE A 144 -7.56 -4.05 19.30
N LEU A 145 -7.60 -2.87 19.91
CA LEU A 145 -6.41 -2.15 20.37
C LEU A 145 -5.59 -2.96 21.38
N THR A 146 -6.27 -3.60 22.34
CA THR A 146 -5.61 -4.46 23.33
C THR A 146 -4.98 -5.70 22.68
N THR A 147 -5.67 -6.34 21.73
CA THR A 147 -5.17 -7.52 21.01
C THR A 147 -3.95 -7.20 20.15
N LEU A 148 -3.91 -6.01 19.57
CA LEU A 148 -2.79 -5.52 18.78
C LEU A 148 -1.72 -4.84 19.63
N GLU A 149 -1.83 -4.86 20.96
CA GLU A 149 -0.87 -4.24 21.89
C GLU A 149 -0.61 -2.77 21.56
N TRP A 150 -1.65 -2.06 21.08
CA TRP A 150 -1.58 -0.67 20.63
C TRP A 150 -0.58 -0.41 19.48
N SER A 151 -0.11 -1.47 18.82
CA SER A 151 0.81 -1.41 17.69
C SER A 151 0.05 -1.24 16.37
N LEU A 152 -0.18 0.01 15.97
CA LEU A 152 -0.88 0.35 14.71
C LEU A 152 0.06 0.75 13.57
N GLY A 153 1.25 1.28 13.88
CA GLY A 153 2.23 1.79 12.91
C GLY A 153 2.85 0.69 12.05
N GLN A 154 2.14 0.31 10.99
CA GLN A 154 2.57 -0.68 10.02
C GLN A 154 2.65 -0.05 8.64
N PRO A 155 3.64 -0.43 7.82
CA PRO A 155 3.73 0.05 6.45
C PRO A 155 2.46 -0.35 5.70
N THR A 156 1.75 0.64 5.17
CA THR A 156 0.54 0.44 4.38
C THR A 156 0.85 0.42 2.88
N TYR A 157 -0.04 -0.17 2.08
CA TYR A 157 0.11 -0.15 0.62
C TYR A 157 0.23 1.27 0.07
N GLU A 158 -0.50 2.24 0.63
CA GLU A 158 -0.43 3.63 0.18
C GLU A 158 0.94 4.26 0.45
N GLU A 159 1.52 4.07 1.63
CA GLU A 159 2.85 4.61 1.95
C GLU A 159 3.93 4.00 1.06
N CYS A 160 3.94 2.67 0.92
CA CYS A 160 4.88 1.98 0.05
C CYS A 160 4.70 2.37 -1.42
N LEU A 161 3.46 2.58 -1.87
CA LEU A 161 3.17 3.04 -3.23
C LEU A 161 3.69 4.47 -3.47
N GLN A 162 3.44 5.40 -2.54
CA GLN A 162 3.96 6.77 -2.65
C GLN A 162 5.49 6.79 -2.66
N LEU A 163 6.14 5.95 -1.83
CA LEU A 163 7.59 5.79 -1.85
C LEU A 163 8.07 5.25 -3.20
N ALA A 164 7.42 4.21 -3.74
CA ALA A 164 7.75 3.65 -5.05
C ALA A 164 7.59 4.66 -6.20
N ILE A 165 6.58 5.52 -6.15
CA ILE A 165 6.35 6.57 -7.15
C ILE A 165 7.38 7.70 -7.02
N SER A 166 7.65 8.15 -5.79
CA SER A 166 8.61 9.23 -5.52
C SER A 166 10.05 8.88 -5.94
N THR A 167 10.36 7.58 -5.96
CA THR A 167 11.67 7.06 -6.34
C THR A 167 11.77 6.74 -7.83
N SER A 168 10.64 6.49 -8.51
CA SER A 168 10.59 6.14 -9.94
C SER A 168 10.46 7.33 -10.88
N VAL A 169 10.08 8.51 -10.37
CA VAL A 169 9.94 9.71 -11.17
C VAL A 169 10.51 10.91 -10.42
N ASP A 170 11.44 11.64 -11.04
CA ASP A 170 11.95 12.91 -10.54
C ASP A 170 10.87 14.01 -10.66
N PHE A 171 9.84 13.95 -9.82
CA PHE A 171 8.91 15.06 -9.68
C PHE A 171 9.60 16.15 -8.86
N ASN A 172 10.46 16.94 -9.52
CA ASN A 172 11.10 18.12 -8.94
C ASN A 172 10.09 19.20 -8.48
N GLN A 173 8.79 19.01 -8.74
CA GLN A 173 7.72 19.88 -8.33
C GLN A 173 6.53 19.00 -7.93
N LEU A 174 5.80 19.45 -6.91
CA LEU A 174 4.57 18.87 -6.35
C LEU A 174 4.80 17.99 -5.12
N THR A 175 4.83 18.66 -3.97
CA THR A 175 4.12 18.19 -2.77
C THR A 175 2.81 17.51 -3.18
N PRO A 176 2.34 16.43 -2.51
CA PRO A 176 1.09 15.76 -2.85
C PRO A 176 -0.07 16.77 -2.82
N VAL A 177 -0.43 17.31 -3.98
CA VAL A 177 -1.36 18.44 -4.05
C VAL A 177 -2.73 17.96 -3.61
N LYS A 178 -3.22 18.58 -2.54
CA LYS A 178 -4.64 18.65 -2.18
C LYS A 178 -5.43 18.98 -3.45
N LYS A 179 -6.20 18.00 -3.94
CA LYS A 179 -7.29 18.13 -4.93
C LYS A 179 -7.45 19.54 -5.52
N HIS A 180 -6.86 19.78 -6.68
CA HIS A 180 -7.44 20.73 -7.62
C HIS A 180 -7.28 20.21 -9.04
N ARG A 181 -8.35 19.62 -9.58
CA ARG A 181 -8.58 19.52 -11.03
C ARG A 181 -9.44 20.71 -11.42
N PRO A 182 -9.00 21.52 -12.40
CA PRO A 182 -9.70 21.54 -13.66
C PRO A 182 -8.71 21.67 -14.84
N ASN A 183 -8.71 20.70 -15.75
CA ASN A 183 -8.05 20.75 -17.08
C ASN A 183 -6.51 20.69 -17.14
N GLY A 184 -5.89 19.90 -16.27
CA GLY A 184 -4.49 19.49 -16.39
C GLY A 184 -4.21 18.28 -15.52
N GLU A 185 -4.54 17.07 -16.01
CA GLU A 185 -4.21 15.83 -15.30
C GLU A 185 -2.69 15.68 -15.24
N SER A 186 -2.12 15.86 -14.04
CA SER A 186 -0.70 15.57 -13.85
C SER A 186 -0.50 14.06 -13.98
N MET A 187 0.49 13.63 -14.77
CA MET A 187 0.88 12.23 -14.95
C MET A 187 1.04 11.50 -13.60
N LEU A 188 1.51 12.20 -12.57
CA LEU A 188 1.61 11.70 -11.19
C LEU A 188 0.25 11.25 -10.63
N THR A 189 -0.82 12.01 -10.89
CA THR A 189 -2.16 11.64 -10.41
C THR A 189 -2.67 10.40 -11.10
N SER A 190 -2.51 10.27 -12.42
CA SER A 190 -2.91 9.08 -13.15
C SER A 190 -2.13 7.84 -12.72
N LEU A 191 -0.82 7.96 -12.51
CA LEU A 191 0.01 6.87 -12.00
C LEU A 191 -0.40 6.45 -10.59
N THR A 192 -0.67 7.43 -9.72
CA THR A 192 -1.11 7.18 -8.34
C THR A 192 -2.46 6.47 -8.29
N GLU A 193 -3.46 6.94 -9.06
CA GLU A 193 -4.78 6.30 -9.08
C GLU A 193 -4.72 4.87 -9.66
N MET A 194 -3.89 4.66 -10.68
CA MET A 194 -3.66 3.33 -11.26
C MET A 194 -2.96 2.39 -10.26
N GLY A 195 -1.93 2.88 -9.55
CA GLY A 195 -1.25 2.13 -8.51
C GLY A 195 -2.18 1.78 -7.34
N ARG A 196 -3.03 2.70 -6.90
CA ARG A 196 -4.04 2.47 -5.87
C ARG A 196 -5.05 1.41 -6.28
N PHE A 197 -5.50 1.44 -7.53
CA PHE A 197 -6.39 0.42 -8.07
C PHE A 197 -5.79 -0.99 -7.91
N PHE A 198 -4.52 -1.19 -8.27
CA PHE A 198 -3.85 -2.47 -8.07
C PHE A 198 -3.69 -2.82 -6.60
N CYS A 199 -3.34 -1.86 -5.73
CA CYS A 199 -3.28 -2.09 -4.29
C CYS A 199 -4.64 -2.48 -3.70
N GLU A 200 -5.75 -1.92 -4.19
CA GLU A 200 -7.10 -2.32 -3.78
C GLU A 200 -7.46 -3.72 -4.28
N ILE A 201 -7.04 -4.10 -5.50
CA ILE A 201 -7.18 -5.48 -5.98
C ILE A 201 -6.41 -6.46 -5.09
N ALA A 202 -5.19 -6.08 -4.66
CA ALA A 202 -4.37 -6.92 -3.79
C ALA A 202 -5.07 -7.29 -2.47
N LEU A 203 -6.04 -6.48 -2.02
CA LEU A 203 -6.81 -6.77 -0.82
C LEU A 203 -7.84 -7.89 -1.01
N TYR A 204 -8.27 -8.21 -2.23
CA TYR A 204 -9.31 -9.22 -2.47
C TYR A 204 -8.78 -10.65 -2.36
N ASP A 205 -7.61 -10.92 -2.95
CA ASP A 205 -7.02 -12.25 -2.95
C ASP A 205 -6.05 -12.43 -1.78
N LYS A 206 -6.18 -13.56 -1.07
CA LYS A 206 -5.32 -13.93 0.03
C LYS A 206 -3.87 -14.17 -0.40
N SER A 207 -3.64 -14.52 -1.67
CA SER A 207 -2.31 -14.81 -2.20
C SER A 207 -1.34 -13.64 -1.98
N PHE A 208 -1.84 -12.39 -2.04
CA PHE A 208 -1.04 -11.19 -1.81
C PHE A 208 -0.53 -11.05 -0.37
N LEU A 209 -1.23 -11.62 0.62
CA LEU A 209 -0.83 -11.55 2.03
C LEU A 209 0.44 -12.35 2.35
N HIS A 210 0.86 -13.25 1.45
CA HIS A 210 2.14 -13.96 1.58
C HIS A 210 3.34 -13.13 1.17
N PHE A 211 3.13 -11.99 0.51
CA PHE A 211 4.18 -11.11 0.06
C PHE A 211 4.30 -9.87 0.97
N PRO A 212 5.51 -9.32 1.12
CA PRO A 212 5.71 -8.01 1.73
C PRO A 212 4.89 -6.93 1.00
N VAL A 213 4.31 -6.01 1.78
CA VAL A 213 3.48 -4.89 1.30
C VAL A 213 4.28 -4.01 0.35
N SER A 214 5.57 -3.82 0.65
CA SER A 214 6.53 -3.07 -0.16
C SER A 214 6.68 -3.64 -1.58
N LEU A 215 6.87 -4.95 -1.71
CA LEU A 215 7.02 -5.62 -3.01
C LEU A 215 5.74 -5.56 -3.83
N VAL A 216 4.59 -5.70 -3.18
CA VAL A 216 3.29 -5.60 -3.85
C VAL A 216 3.07 -4.18 -4.40
N ALA A 217 3.39 -3.14 -3.62
CA ALA A 217 3.30 -1.75 -4.05
C ALA A 217 4.27 -1.43 -5.22
N ILE A 218 5.47 -2.00 -5.22
CA ILE A 218 6.44 -1.86 -6.32
C ILE A 218 5.91 -2.52 -7.59
N ALA A 219 5.40 -3.74 -7.49
CA ALA A 219 4.80 -4.44 -8.62
C ALA A 219 3.61 -3.66 -9.19
N ALA A 220 2.76 -3.11 -8.31
CA ALA A 220 1.64 -2.25 -8.69
C ALA A 220 2.12 -0.99 -9.44
N ASN A 221 3.12 -0.26 -8.92
CA ASN A 221 3.67 0.93 -9.58
C ASN A 221 4.30 0.59 -10.94
N SER A 222 5.01 -0.53 -11.01
CA SER A 222 5.69 -0.98 -12.24
C SER A 222 4.68 -1.32 -13.33
N LEU A 223 3.63 -2.07 -12.97
CA LEU A 223 2.55 -2.43 -13.89
C LEU A 223 1.75 -1.19 -14.31
N ALA A 224 1.41 -0.30 -13.37
CA ALA A 224 0.74 0.96 -13.67
C ALA A 224 1.55 1.85 -14.63
N SER A 225 2.87 1.96 -14.41
CA SER A 225 3.78 2.71 -15.29
C SER A 225 3.82 2.12 -16.69
N GLN A 226 3.86 0.79 -16.80
CA GLN A 226 3.85 0.09 -18.08
C GLN A 226 2.52 0.29 -18.82
N MET A 227 1.39 0.23 -18.12
CA MET A 227 0.06 0.44 -18.72
C MET A 227 -0.17 1.87 -19.18
N LEU A 228 0.50 2.84 -18.55
CA LEU A 228 0.46 4.27 -18.92
C LEU A 228 1.57 4.67 -19.90
N ASP A 229 2.36 3.72 -20.42
CA ASP A 229 3.51 3.96 -21.30
C ASP A 229 4.54 4.97 -20.73
N ILE A 230 4.75 4.95 -19.40
CA ILE A 230 5.72 5.81 -18.70
C ILE A 230 7.08 5.09 -18.63
N PRO A 231 8.13 5.56 -19.34
CA PRO A 231 9.39 4.82 -19.47
C PRO A 231 10.31 4.88 -18.24
N SER A 232 10.05 5.79 -17.28
CA SER A 232 10.96 6.08 -16.17
C SER A 232 11.09 4.93 -15.16
N THR A 233 10.00 4.19 -14.89
CA THR A 233 9.97 3.18 -13.82
C THR A 233 10.78 1.93 -14.18
N ALA A 234 10.75 1.49 -15.44
CA ALA A 234 11.54 0.35 -15.91
C ALA A 234 13.05 0.65 -15.87
N ALA A 235 13.47 1.84 -16.31
CA ALA A 235 14.85 2.28 -16.26
C ALA A 235 15.36 2.43 -14.81
N ARG A 236 14.50 2.88 -13.88
CA ARG A 236 14.86 2.99 -12.47
C ARG A 236 14.95 1.63 -11.77
N LEU A 237 14.02 0.71 -12.03
CA LEU A 237 14.14 -0.68 -11.57
C LEU A 237 15.44 -1.31 -12.07
N GLN A 238 15.78 -1.11 -13.34
CA GLN A 238 17.06 -1.56 -13.90
C GLN A 238 18.26 -0.90 -13.21
N HIS A 239 18.19 0.39 -12.88
CA HIS A 239 19.25 1.09 -12.14
C HIS A 239 19.39 0.55 -10.71
N ILE A 240 18.29 0.28 -10.02
CA ILE A 240 18.28 -0.30 -8.66
C ILE A 240 18.88 -1.71 -8.71
N ILE A 241 18.46 -2.52 -9.68
CA ILE A 241 18.99 -3.86 -9.95
C ILE A 241 20.50 -3.79 -10.26
N ALA A 242 20.92 -2.86 -11.11
CA ALA A 242 22.33 -2.69 -11.49
C ALA A 242 23.21 -2.25 -10.31
N HIS A 243 22.73 -1.32 -9.49
CA HIS A 243 23.43 -0.89 -8.28
C HIS A 243 23.58 -2.05 -7.28
N PHE A 244 22.54 -2.88 -7.13
CA PHE A 244 22.59 -4.09 -6.30
C PHE A 244 23.64 -5.10 -6.80
N TYR A 245 23.64 -5.43 -8.10
CA TYR A 245 24.64 -6.35 -8.67
C TYR A 245 26.07 -5.80 -8.60
N LEU A 246 26.26 -4.49 -8.71
CA LEU A 246 27.57 -3.85 -8.54
C LEU A 246 28.04 -3.89 -7.08
N GLN A 247 27.13 -3.81 -6.13
CA GLN A 247 27.44 -3.86 -4.70
C GLN A 247 27.72 -5.29 -4.23
N SER A 248 26.95 -6.28 -4.67
CA SER A 248 27.25 -7.70 -4.41
C SER A 248 28.56 -8.16 -5.06
N ALA A 249 28.93 -7.59 -6.21
CA ALA A 249 30.25 -7.77 -6.80
C ALA A 249 31.35 -7.14 -5.93
N ARG A 250 31.16 -5.93 -5.38
CA ARG A 250 32.14 -5.30 -4.49
C ARG A 250 32.36 -6.08 -3.19
N ASP A 251 31.29 -6.57 -2.56
CA ASP A 251 31.36 -7.36 -1.33
C ASP A 251 32.01 -8.74 -1.53
N SER A 252 32.08 -9.22 -2.79
CA SER A 252 32.79 -10.47 -3.14
C SER A 252 34.26 -10.25 -3.50
N TYR A 253 34.69 -9.02 -3.83
CA TYR A 253 36.10 -8.68 -4.08
C TYR A 253 36.85 -8.17 -2.84
N THR A 254 36.17 -7.75 -1.78
CA THR A 254 36.79 -7.32 -0.51
C THR A 254 37.17 -8.48 0.41
N HIS A 255 36.93 -9.73 0.02
CA HIS A 255 37.25 -10.90 0.85
C HIS A 255 38.65 -11.47 0.64
N ASP A 256 39.41 -11.03 -0.36
CA ASP A 256 40.71 -11.65 -0.68
C ASP A 256 41.92 -10.71 -0.76
N ASP A 257 41.80 -9.37 -0.71
CA ASP A 257 42.99 -8.50 -0.68
C ASP A 257 42.78 -7.18 0.11
N GLU A 258 43.76 -6.90 0.97
CA GLU A 258 44.12 -5.63 1.63
C GLU A 258 43.49 -5.23 2.99
N PHE A 259 44.30 -5.54 4.02
CA PHE A 259 44.47 -4.88 5.31
C PHE A 259 44.43 -3.33 5.21
N PHE A 260 43.32 -2.68 5.56
CA PHE A 260 43.30 -1.29 6.04
C PHE A 260 42.19 -1.15 7.10
N PHE A 261 42.60 -0.90 8.35
CA PHE A 261 41.70 -0.46 9.42
C PHE A 261 41.34 1.01 9.17
N GLU A 262 40.19 1.27 8.57
CA GLU A 262 39.43 2.50 8.83
C GLU A 262 38.35 2.17 9.87
N ASP A 263 38.27 2.99 10.92
CA ASP A 263 37.45 2.78 12.11
C ASP A 263 35.95 2.59 11.79
N GLU A 264 35.51 1.34 11.65
CA GLU A 264 34.09 0.96 11.53
C GLU A 264 33.32 1.00 12.86
N GLU A 265 33.95 1.42 13.95
CA GLU A 265 33.37 1.39 15.31
C GLU A 265 32.25 2.43 15.54
N ASN A 266 31.98 3.30 14.55
CA ASN A 266 30.94 4.35 14.62
C ASN A 266 30.20 4.57 13.28
N CYS A 267 30.10 3.55 12.43
CA CYS A 267 29.24 3.63 11.24
C CYS A 267 27.86 3.03 11.54
N ALA A 268 26.80 3.78 11.18
CA ALA A 268 25.45 3.24 11.22
C ALA A 268 25.37 1.96 10.36
N PRO A 269 24.67 0.90 10.82
CA PRO A 269 24.61 -0.36 10.08
C PRO A 269 24.07 -0.11 8.66
N ARG A 270 24.84 -0.51 7.65
CA ARG A 270 24.44 -0.40 6.24
C ARG A 270 23.36 -1.44 5.96
N VAL A 271 22.11 -0.98 5.96
CA VAL A 271 20.94 -1.81 5.61
C VAL A 271 20.83 -1.88 4.10
N THR A 272 21.30 -2.98 3.50
CA THR A 272 21.09 -3.27 2.08
C THR A 272 19.79 -4.03 1.91
N GLY A 273 18.75 -3.29 1.52
CA GLY A 273 17.45 -3.83 1.16
C GLY A 273 16.48 -3.28 0.11
N ALA A 274 15.53 -4.09 -0.39
CA ALA A 274 14.54 -3.84 -1.44
C ALA A 274 13.66 -2.66 -1.05
N PHE A 275 14.24 -1.48 -1.24
CA PHE A 275 13.92 -0.22 -0.59
C PHE A 275 13.74 -0.23 0.95
N LEU A 276 13.50 -1.39 1.55
CA LEU A 276 13.29 -1.64 2.96
C LEU A 276 14.26 -2.74 3.47
N SER A 277 14.30 -3.97 2.90
CA SER A 277 15.01 -5.11 3.55
C SER A 277 16.06 -5.93 2.75
N GLY A 278 15.87 -6.20 1.45
CA GLY A 278 16.94 -6.73 0.53
C GLY A 278 16.46 -6.86 -0.92
N PHE A 279 17.07 -6.26 -1.95
CA PHE A 279 16.68 -6.55 -3.36
C PHE A 279 17.37 -7.83 -3.82
N ASN A 280 16.96 -8.96 -3.24
CA ASN A 280 17.54 -10.27 -3.52
C ASN A 280 16.93 -10.86 -4.81
N GLU A 281 17.53 -11.92 -5.37
CA GLU A 281 16.93 -12.66 -6.51
C GLU A 281 15.50 -13.14 -6.20
N ASP A 282 15.24 -13.51 -4.94
CA ASP A 282 13.92 -13.88 -4.44
C ASP A 282 12.90 -12.74 -4.52
N ALA A 283 13.35 -11.49 -4.34
CA ALA A 283 12.49 -10.31 -4.45
C ALA A 283 12.04 -10.11 -5.91
N LEU A 284 12.94 -10.31 -6.88
CA LEU A 284 12.60 -10.23 -8.30
C LEU A 284 11.62 -11.35 -8.71
N LEU A 285 11.84 -12.56 -8.21
CA LEU A 285 10.90 -13.67 -8.44
C LEU A 285 9.53 -13.37 -7.83
N SER A 286 9.51 -12.79 -6.62
CA SER A 286 8.29 -12.39 -5.94
C SER A 286 7.55 -11.30 -6.71
N ILE A 287 8.24 -10.26 -7.20
CA ILE A 287 7.65 -9.21 -8.06
C ILE A 287 7.03 -9.84 -9.31
N LYS A 288 7.71 -10.77 -9.99
CA LYS A 288 7.16 -11.46 -11.16
C LYS A 288 5.88 -12.24 -10.82
N LYS A 289 5.88 -12.98 -9.69
CA LYS A 289 4.70 -13.72 -9.21
C LYS A 289 3.53 -12.77 -8.89
N ILE A 290 3.81 -11.67 -8.19
CA ILE A 290 2.81 -10.65 -7.84
C ILE A 290 2.22 -10.02 -9.11
N THR A 291 3.06 -9.66 -10.10
CA THR A 291 2.59 -9.10 -11.37
C THR A 291 1.70 -10.09 -12.11
N LEU A 292 2.06 -11.38 -12.15
CA LEU A 292 1.19 -12.41 -12.73
C LEU A 292 -0.13 -12.53 -11.98
N LEU A 293 -0.11 -12.52 -10.65
CA LEU A 293 -1.32 -12.51 -9.84
C LEU A 293 -2.21 -11.30 -10.17
N PHE A 294 -1.65 -10.09 -10.26
CA PHE A 294 -2.40 -8.92 -10.69
C PHE A 294 -3.05 -9.13 -12.05
N MET A 295 -2.32 -9.66 -13.03
CA MET A 295 -2.88 -9.91 -14.37
C MET A 295 -4.03 -10.92 -14.33
N THR A 296 -3.94 -11.99 -13.53
CA THR A 296 -5.05 -12.94 -13.35
C THR A 296 -6.25 -12.30 -12.65
N SER A 297 -6.01 -11.49 -11.61
CA SER A 297 -7.06 -10.81 -10.83
C SER A 297 -7.82 -9.74 -11.62
N LEU A 298 -7.26 -9.22 -12.73
CA LEU A 298 -7.97 -8.30 -13.62
C LEU A 298 -9.21 -8.91 -14.28
N THR A 299 -9.32 -10.25 -14.34
CA THR A 299 -10.52 -10.93 -14.87
C THR A 299 -11.71 -10.91 -13.92
N SER A 300 -11.45 -10.81 -12.60
CA SER A 300 -12.44 -10.99 -11.54
C SER A 300 -12.58 -9.75 -10.65
N VAL A 301 -12.44 -8.55 -11.23
CA VAL A 301 -12.53 -7.30 -10.47
C VAL A 301 -13.98 -7.05 -10.05
N SER A 302 -14.20 -6.75 -8.77
CA SER A 302 -15.51 -6.37 -8.23
C SER A 302 -16.13 -5.19 -8.99
N GLU A 303 -17.45 -5.26 -9.23
CA GLU A 303 -18.20 -4.22 -9.92
C GLU A 303 -18.07 -2.85 -9.22
N PHE A 304 -17.97 -2.84 -7.89
CA PHE A 304 -17.79 -1.60 -7.13
C PHE A 304 -16.44 -0.93 -7.47
N VAL A 305 -15.34 -1.68 -7.45
CA VAL A 305 -14.01 -1.16 -7.77
C VAL A 305 -13.97 -0.65 -9.21
N GLN A 306 -14.57 -1.39 -10.14
CA GLN A 306 -14.68 -0.93 -11.53
C GLN A 306 -15.41 0.42 -11.61
N ARG A 307 -16.56 0.59 -10.95
CA ARG A 307 -17.31 1.85 -10.95
C ARG A 307 -16.53 3.00 -10.30
N LYS A 308 -15.90 2.75 -9.15
CA LYS A 308 -15.09 3.73 -8.41
C LYS A 308 -13.96 4.30 -9.28
N TYR A 309 -13.30 3.44 -10.05
CA TYR A 309 -12.15 3.82 -10.89
C TYR A 309 -12.51 4.14 -12.34
N GLN A 310 -13.77 3.90 -12.76
CA GLN A 310 -14.25 4.23 -14.10
C GLN A 310 -14.25 5.74 -14.35
N GLU A 311 -14.68 6.55 -13.37
CA GLU A 311 -14.65 8.01 -13.46
C GLU A 311 -13.23 8.58 -13.53
N LEU A 312 -12.24 7.81 -13.08
CA LEU A 312 -10.81 8.17 -13.10
C LEU A 312 -10.10 7.71 -14.38
N GLY A 313 -10.79 7.07 -15.33
CA GLY A 313 -10.23 6.62 -16.61
C GLY A 313 -9.36 5.35 -16.53
N VAL A 314 -9.14 4.80 -15.33
CA VAL A 314 -8.31 3.60 -15.09
C VAL A 314 -8.81 2.40 -15.88
N CYS A 315 -10.13 2.14 -15.87
CA CYS A 315 -10.72 1.02 -16.60
C CYS A 315 -10.48 1.11 -18.12
N GLN A 316 -10.42 2.33 -18.69
CA GLN A 316 -10.13 2.52 -20.11
C GLN A 316 -8.68 2.16 -20.44
N VAL A 317 -7.73 2.60 -19.60
CA VAL A 317 -6.30 2.29 -19.75
C VAL A 317 -6.08 0.78 -19.67
N ILE A 318 -6.70 0.10 -18.71
CA ILE A 318 -6.59 -1.36 -18.55
C ILE A 318 -7.13 -2.07 -19.80
N ASN A 319 -8.33 -1.71 -20.26
CA ASN A 319 -8.92 -2.33 -21.45
C ASN A 319 -8.06 -2.11 -22.70
N GLN A 320 -7.52 -0.91 -22.90
CA GLN A 320 -6.59 -0.62 -24.00
C GLN A 320 -5.33 -1.49 -23.91
N TYR A 321 -4.76 -1.64 -22.71
CA TYR A 321 -3.59 -2.49 -22.48
C TYR A 321 -3.88 -3.97 -22.74
N ILE A 322 -5.03 -4.48 -22.27
CA ILE A 322 -5.47 -5.85 -22.52
C ILE A 322 -5.67 -6.08 -24.02
N HIS A 323 -6.31 -5.16 -24.73
CA HIS A 323 -6.48 -5.25 -26.19
C HIS A 323 -5.13 -5.23 -26.93
N ARG A 324 -4.19 -4.36 -26.52
CA ARG A 324 -2.86 -4.25 -27.12
C ARG A 324 -2.01 -5.51 -26.92
N ASN A 325 -2.17 -6.17 -25.77
CA ASN A 325 -1.39 -7.35 -25.38
C ASN A 325 -2.21 -8.64 -25.37
N ALA A 326 -3.35 -8.67 -26.07
CA ALA A 326 -4.31 -9.78 -26.03
C ALA A 326 -3.67 -11.14 -26.40
N PHE A 327 -2.67 -11.13 -27.29
CA PHE A 327 -1.94 -12.34 -27.68
C PHE A 327 -1.11 -12.96 -26.54
N LEU A 328 -0.53 -12.12 -25.68
CA LEU A 328 0.29 -12.57 -24.53
C LEU A 328 -0.57 -12.89 -23.31
N LEU A 329 -1.73 -12.24 -23.18
CA LEU A 329 -2.58 -12.32 -22.00
C LEU A 329 -3.67 -13.38 -22.10
N LYS A 330 -4.15 -13.75 -23.29
CA LYS A 330 -5.14 -14.82 -23.46
C LYS A 330 -4.81 -16.11 -22.70
N PRO A 331 -3.58 -16.66 -22.79
CA PRO A 331 -3.23 -17.89 -22.07
C PRO A 331 -3.24 -17.75 -20.54
N VAL A 332 -3.08 -16.53 -20.03
CA VAL A 332 -3.01 -16.22 -18.59
C VAL A 332 -4.40 -15.84 -18.03
N LEU A 333 -5.28 -15.31 -18.88
CA LEU A 333 -6.65 -14.93 -18.52
C LEU A 333 -7.66 -16.08 -18.69
N GLU A 334 -7.32 -17.11 -19.49
CA GLU A 334 -8.16 -18.30 -19.76
C GLU A 334 -7.87 -19.48 -18.82
N THR A 335 -6.89 -19.36 -17.92
CA THR A 335 -6.58 -20.30 -16.82
C THR A 335 -7.19 -19.84 -15.52
#